data_AF-A0A2R6REL1-F1
#
_entry.id   AF-A0A2R6REL1-F1
#
_cell.length_a   1.000
_cell.length_b   1.000
_cell.length_c   1.000
_cell.angle_alpha   90.00
_cell.angle_beta   90.00
_cell.angle_gamma   90.00
#
_symmetry.space_group_name_H-M   'P 1'
#
loop_
_entity.id
_entity.type
_entity.pdbx_description
1 polymer ?
#
loop_
_entity_poly.entity_id
_entity_poly.type
_entity_poly.pdbx_seq_one_letter_code
_entity_poly.pdbx_strand_id
1 'polypeptide(L)'
;MGKLICDSTTSSPVIQWKDPTTSPSLDTIETITTTITTTWETVSGIDDQQKRHLQRLHAKGVLWKPPGDDSSAVVFRLSHGGDVDADGNCLFTASRKAIWSTAAPIDARELRRRTVRRFLTDLGSLSGVERSEIDAAIKHMYSPDLKSGWGIHVVQEVKLLAKKQDRDGLDSAIDELVHLGMQRELAAESIYKERCIAVDDSPSWAKYMSISGSPDDEYDIITLQYTEEGLLSVDENREGHAAAFGDDIAIECLATEFKREIFVVQAHGSDAMVDEENCVFFMIKWKLCIFIPISAFYLKSFS
;
A
#
# COMPACT_ATOMS: atom_id res chain seq x y z
N MET A 1 14.54 31.04 -26.57
CA MET A 1 15.46 31.98 -25.87
C MET A 1 14.68 32.56 -24.69
N GLY A 2 15.09 32.48 -23.42
CA GLY A 2 16.37 32.11 -22.84
C GLY A 2 16.22 31.43 -21.48
N LYS A 3 17.31 30.78 -21.08
CA LYS A 3 17.55 30.05 -19.83
C LYS A 3 17.51 30.99 -18.62
N LEU A 4 17.01 30.49 -17.50
CA LEU A 4 17.35 31.01 -16.17
C LEU A 4 18.44 30.11 -15.59
N ILE A 5 19.65 30.66 -15.56
CA ILE A 5 20.86 30.14 -14.96
C ILE A 5 20.83 30.59 -13.50
N CYS A 6 20.95 29.67 -12.56
CA CYS A 6 21.30 29.99 -11.18
C CYS A 6 22.75 29.57 -10.96
N ASP A 7 23.62 30.59 -10.87
CA ASP A 7 25.06 30.46 -10.64
C ASP A 7 25.37 29.82 -9.30
N SER A 8 26.35 28.92 -9.33
CA SER A 8 27.01 28.35 -8.16
C SER A 8 28.09 29.31 -7.67
N THR A 9 27.95 29.86 -6.46
CA THR A 9 29.09 30.19 -5.57
C THR A 9 28.58 30.59 -4.18
N THR A 10 28.47 29.62 -3.28
CA THR A 10 28.77 29.81 -1.84
C THR A 10 29.14 28.45 -1.25
N SER A 11 30.42 28.24 -1.02
CA SER A 11 30.94 27.09 -0.28
C SER A 11 30.41 27.10 1.15
N SER A 12 29.57 26.14 1.50
CA SER A 12 29.25 25.86 2.91
C SER A 12 30.45 25.13 3.56
N PRO A 13 30.76 25.40 4.84
CA PRO A 13 31.96 24.89 5.46
C PRO A 13 31.88 23.36 5.63
N VAL A 14 32.98 22.68 5.29
CA VAL A 14 33.21 21.27 5.61
C VAL A 14 33.26 21.13 7.13
N ILE A 15 32.17 20.65 7.73
CA ILE A 15 32.18 20.24 9.14
C ILE A 15 32.92 18.91 9.20
N GLN A 16 34.15 18.96 9.70
CA GLN A 16 34.97 17.78 9.97
C GLN A 16 34.27 16.91 11.03
N TRP A 17 33.86 15.71 10.63
CA TRP A 17 33.33 14.68 11.52
C TRP A 17 34.32 14.43 12.66
N LYS A 18 33.89 14.66 13.92
CA LYS A 18 34.63 14.23 15.10
C LYS A 18 34.14 12.84 15.48
N ASP A 19 35.07 11.88 15.58
CA ASP A 19 34.83 10.58 16.20
C ASP A 19 34.43 10.77 17.67
N PRO A 20 33.25 10.33 18.11
CA PRO A 20 32.94 10.27 19.52
C PRO A 20 33.59 9.03 20.11
N THR A 21 34.83 9.19 20.58
CA THR A 21 35.45 8.26 21.53
C THR A 21 34.84 8.52 22.89
N THR A 22 33.66 7.99 23.17
CA THR A 22 33.18 7.61 24.51
C THR A 22 31.81 6.95 24.38
N SER A 23 31.81 5.62 24.41
CA SER A 23 30.60 4.81 24.54
C SER A 23 30.02 5.02 25.95
N PRO A 24 28.74 5.43 26.11
CA PRO A 24 28.06 5.22 27.37
C PRO A 24 27.77 3.72 27.53
N SER A 25 28.05 3.18 28.71
CA SER A 25 27.89 1.76 29.07
C SER A 25 26.47 1.27 28.82
N LEU A 26 26.38 0.19 28.06
CA LEU A 26 25.17 -0.42 27.54
C LEU A 26 24.66 -1.47 28.54
N ASP A 27 24.36 -1.05 29.77
CA ASP A 27 23.72 -1.91 30.76
C ASP A 27 22.32 -1.37 31.05
N THR A 28 21.31 -2.18 30.77
CA THR A 28 19.86 -1.94 30.98
C THR A 28 19.11 -1.27 29.83
N ILE A 29 19.12 -1.88 28.65
CA ILE A 29 18.00 -1.77 27.71
C ILE A 29 17.51 -3.20 27.47
N GLU A 30 16.28 -3.51 27.93
CA GLU A 30 15.61 -4.78 27.64
C GLU A 30 15.54 -4.96 26.12
N THR A 31 16.47 -5.75 25.61
CA THR A 31 16.60 -6.04 24.19
C THR A 31 15.65 -7.19 23.90
N ILE A 32 14.47 -6.91 23.33
CA ILE A 32 13.67 -7.94 22.68
C ILE A 32 14.43 -8.31 21.39
N THR A 33 15.37 -9.24 21.55
CA THR A 33 16.26 -9.69 20.48
C THR A 33 15.54 -10.78 19.71
N THR A 34 14.74 -10.41 18.72
CA THR A 34 14.24 -11.37 17.74
C THR A 34 15.37 -11.64 16.74
N THR A 35 16.08 -12.74 16.93
CA THR A 35 17.17 -13.20 16.05
C THR A 35 16.59 -13.73 14.74
N ILE A 36 16.36 -12.83 13.78
CA ILE A 36 16.17 -13.19 12.36
C ILE A 36 17.26 -12.45 11.58
N THR A 37 18.42 -13.09 11.45
CA THR A 37 19.54 -12.61 10.63
C THR A 37 19.29 -12.95 9.17
N THR A 38 18.39 -12.22 8.51
CA THR A 38 18.43 -12.10 7.05
C THR A 38 19.37 -10.96 6.71
N THR A 39 20.52 -11.28 6.14
CA THR A 39 21.49 -10.30 5.64
C THR A 39 20.89 -9.59 4.41
N TRP A 40 20.86 -8.25 4.44
CA TRP A 40 20.39 -7.40 3.32
C TRP A 40 21.11 -7.66 1.98
N GLU A 41 22.22 -8.42 2.00
CA GLU A 41 22.98 -8.82 0.80
C GLU A 41 22.13 -9.65 -0.17
N THR A 42 21.24 -10.50 0.36
CA THR A 42 20.42 -11.42 -0.44
C THR A 42 19.11 -10.82 -0.92
N VAL A 43 18.81 -9.57 -0.56
CA VAL A 43 17.57 -8.89 -0.95
C VAL A 43 17.69 -8.44 -2.42
N SER A 44 16.72 -8.83 -3.24
CA SER A 44 16.62 -8.44 -4.65
C SER A 44 15.92 -7.08 -4.82
N GLY A 45 16.13 -6.42 -5.97
CA GLY A 45 15.44 -5.17 -6.30
C GLY A 45 15.98 -3.90 -5.63
N ILE A 46 17.11 -4.01 -4.93
CA ILE A 46 17.85 -2.87 -4.35
C ILE A 46 19.33 -2.95 -4.74
N ASP A 47 19.93 -1.79 -5.00
CA ASP A 47 21.34 -1.68 -5.42
C ASP A 47 22.33 -1.84 -4.24
N ASP A 48 23.62 -1.97 -4.55
CA ASP A 48 24.67 -2.16 -3.54
C ASP A 48 24.81 -0.97 -2.57
N GLN A 49 24.53 0.25 -3.02
CA GLN A 49 24.56 1.44 -2.17
C GLN A 49 23.42 1.43 -1.17
N GLN A 50 22.20 1.11 -1.61
CA GLN A 50 21.02 0.93 -0.79
C GLN A 50 21.22 -0.20 0.22
N LYS A 51 21.74 -1.35 -0.19
CA LYS A 51 22.09 -2.47 0.70
C LYS A 51 23.04 -2.03 1.83
N ARG A 52 24.12 -1.31 1.50
CA ARG A 52 25.05 -0.76 2.50
C ARG A 52 24.39 0.23 3.46
N HIS A 53 23.40 1.02 3.00
CA HIS A 53 22.65 1.92 3.87
C HIS A 53 21.74 1.16 4.83
N LEU A 54 20.97 0.20 4.33
CA LEU A 54 20.05 -0.63 5.13
C LEU A 54 20.81 -1.49 6.15
N GLN A 55 21.98 -2.04 5.78
CA GLN A 55 22.87 -2.73 6.72
C GLN A 55 23.34 -1.81 7.86
N ARG A 56 23.68 -0.54 7.55
CA ARG A 56 24.04 0.43 8.59
C ARG A 56 22.87 0.72 9.52
N LEU A 57 21.65 0.85 9.00
CA LEU A 57 20.45 1.05 9.81
C LEU A 57 20.10 -0.16 10.68
N HIS A 58 20.28 -1.37 10.16
CA HIS A 58 20.13 -2.60 10.95
C HIS A 58 21.16 -2.67 12.09
N ALA A 59 22.43 -2.37 11.80
CA ALA A 59 23.52 -2.48 12.76
C ALA A 59 23.50 -1.36 13.82
N LYS A 60 23.28 -0.11 13.41
CA LYS A 60 23.36 1.07 14.29
C LYS A 60 22.01 1.50 14.86
N GLY A 61 20.92 1.24 14.12
CA GLY A 61 19.61 1.78 14.42
C GLY A 61 19.52 3.30 14.20
N VAL A 62 18.32 3.83 14.41
CA VAL A 62 17.96 5.24 14.42
C VAL A 62 17.61 5.60 15.86
N LEU A 63 18.40 6.50 16.46
CA LEU A 63 18.09 7.05 17.77
C LEU A 63 16.94 8.04 17.63
N TRP A 64 15.89 7.81 18.40
CA TRP A 64 14.77 8.73 18.53
C TRP A 64 14.68 9.23 19.97
N LYS A 65 14.49 10.55 20.11
CA LYS A 65 14.27 11.22 21.39
C LYS A 65 12.91 11.90 21.33
N PRO A 66 11.97 11.54 22.21
CA PRO A 66 10.67 12.19 22.25
C PRO A 66 10.83 13.70 22.53
N PRO A 67 10.12 14.57 21.80
CA PRO A 67 10.11 15.99 22.13
C PRO A 67 9.60 16.21 23.56
N GLY A 68 10.42 16.83 24.42
CA GLY A 68 10.07 17.14 25.80
C GLY A 68 10.41 16.05 26.83
N ASP A 69 11.01 14.93 26.41
CA ASP A 69 11.55 13.92 27.33
C ASP A 69 12.91 13.40 26.84
N ASP A 70 13.98 14.05 27.30
CA ASP A 70 15.37 13.68 26.97
C ASP A 70 15.82 12.37 27.62
N SER A 71 15.03 11.81 28.55
CA SER A 71 15.38 10.61 29.31
C SER A 71 14.90 9.29 28.68
N SER A 72 13.95 9.35 27.74
CA SER A 72 13.35 8.19 27.09
C SER A 72 13.83 7.99 25.64
N ALA A 73 15.13 8.09 25.43
CA ALA A 73 15.72 7.85 24.12
C ALA A 73 15.59 6.36 23.72
N VAL A 74 15.03 6.09 22.54
CA VAL A 74 14.83 4.74 22.01
C VAL A 74 15.62 4.57 20.72
N VAL A 75 16.28 3.43 20.53
CA VAL A 75 16.95 3.09 19.27
C VAL A 75 16.08 2.12 18.48
N PHE A 76 15.56 2.57 17.34
CA PHE A 76 14.83 1.73 16.41
C PHE A 76 15.80 1.05 15.44
N ARG A 77 15.67 -0.25 15.23
CA ARG A 77 16.47 -0.98 14.23
C ARG A 77 15.59 -1.44 13.09
N LEU A 78 16.15 -1.41 11.89
CA LEU A 78 15.48 -1.91 10.69
C LEU A 78 15.84 -3.38 10.49
N SER A 79 14.83 -4.23 10.36
CA SER A 79 14.98 -5.66 10.01
C SER A 79 14.24 -5.95 8.71
N HIS A 80 14.81 -6.84 7.88
CA HIS A 80 14.11 -7.34 6.71
C HIS A 80 13.11 -8.43 7.14
N GLY A 81 11.82 -8.22 6.87
CA GLY A 81 10.75 -9.17 7.21
C GLY A 81 10.59 -10.31 6.21
N GLY A 82 11.28 -10.26 5.07
CA GLY A 82 11.13 -11.19 3.94
C GLY A 82 10.17 -10.65 2.86
N ASP A 83 10.32 -11.17 1.65
CA ASP A 83 9.61 -10.68 0.45
C ASP A 83 8.10 -10.96 0.49
N VAL A 84 7.32 -10.14 -0.21
CA VAL A 84 5.87 -10.32 -0.37
C VAL A 84 5.51 -10.43 -1.84
N ASP A 85 4.53 -11.27 -2.14
CA ASP A 85 4.04 -11.46 -3.50
C ASP A 85 3.22 -10.25 -3.98
N ALA A 86 3.21 -10.03 -5.30
CA ALA A 86 2.42 -9.00 -5.95
C ALA A 86 1.00 -9.49 -6.27
N ASP A 87 0.36 -10.15 -5.30
CA ASP A 87 -0.97 -10.79 -5.43
C ASP A 87 -2.09 -9.96 -4.78
N GLY A 88 -1.80 -8.73 -4.35
CA GLY A 88 -2.72 -7.87 -3.61
C GLY A 88 -2.84 -8.21 -2.11
N ASN A 89 -2.21 -9.27 -1.61
CA ASN A 89 -2.16 -9.62 -0.18
C ASN A 89 -0.90 -9.07 0.53
N CYS A 90 -0.05 -8.32 -0.18
CA CYS A 90 1.24 -7.85 0.31
C CYS A 90 1.18 -7.16 1.68
N LEU A 91 0.20 -6.26 1.91
CA LEU A 91 0.00 -5.59 3.20
C LEU A 91 -0.24 -6.59 4.33
N PHE A 92 -1.12 -7.56 4.11
CA PHE A 92 -1.51 -8.57 5.12
C PHE A 92 -0.38 -9.56 5.38
N THR A 93 0.31 -10.00 4.33
CA THR A 93 1.48 -10.88 4.45
C THR A 93 2.63 -10.19 5.18
N ALA A 94 2.90 -8.92 4.86
CA ALA A 94 3.91 -8.12 5.55
C ALA A 94 3.54 -7.88 7.03
N SER A 95 2.29 -7.49 7.30
CA SER A 95 1.80 -7.29 8.67
C SER A 95 1.89 -8.56 9.50
N ARG A 96 1.51 -9.71 8.92
CA ARG A 96 1.66 -11.03 9.56
C ARG A 96 3.12 -11.29 9.94
N LYS A 97 4.04 -11.15 8.98
CA LYS A 97 5.48 -11.39 9.19
C LYS A 97 6.06 -10.50 10.27
N ALA A 98 5.62 -9.24 10.34
CA ALA A 98 6.14 -8.29 11.30
C ALA A 98 5.57 -8.44 12.72
N ILE A 99 4.34 -8.96 12.85
CA ILE A 99 3.66 -9.06 14.16
C ILE A 99 3.86 -10.45 14.79
N TRP A 100 3.82 -11.52 13.99
CA TRP A 100 4.00 -12.90 14.45
C TRP A 100 5.27 -13.50 13.87
N SER A 101 6.34 -13.47 14.65
CA SER A 101 7.60 -14.12 14.26
C SER A 101 7.56 -15.64 14.42
N THR A 102 6.82 -16.25 15.36
CA THR A 102 7.01 -17.70 15.62
C THR A 102 5.90 -18.55 16.31
N ALA A 103 4.68 -18.08 16.65
CA ALA A 103 3.82 -18.88 17.56
C ALA A 103 2.38 -19.24 17.13
N ALA A 104 1.80 -18.66 16.08
CA ALA A 104 0.55 -19.17 15.48
C ALA A 104 0.36 -18.56 14.08
N PRO A 105 0.15 -19.35 13.02
CA PRO A 105 -0.02 -18.82 11.67
C PRO A 105 -1.45 -18.29 11.51
N ILE A 106 -1.69 -17.02 11.87
CA ILE A 106 -2.86 -16.32 11.33
C ILE A 106 -2.58 -16.12 9.85
N ASP A 107 -3.39 -16.75 9.00
CA ASP A 107 -3.27 -16.62 7.57
C ASP A 107 -3.55 -15.18 7.10
N ALA A 108 -2.93 -14.74 5.99
CA ALA A 108 -3.15 -13.40 5.44
C ALA A 108 -4.64 -13.17 5.12
N ARG A 109 -5.35 -14.21 4.66
CA ARG A 109 -6.80 -14.20 4.46
C ARG A 109 -7.56 -13.99 5.77
N GLU A 110 -7.13 -14.63 6.85
CA GLU A 110 -7.76 -14.42 8.16
C GLU A 110 -7.49 -13.02 8.70
N LEU A 111 -6.27 -12.50 8.47
CA LEU A 111 -5.95 -11.14 8.83
C LEU A 111 -6.83 -10.11 8.11
N ARG A 112 -7.00 -10.29 6.79
CA ARG A 112 -7.92 -9.51 5.96
C ARG A 112 -9.36 -9.57 6.50
N ARG A 113 -9.87 -10.75 6.86
CA ARG A 113 -11.21 -10.88 7.48
C ARG A 113 -11.32 -10.13 8.80
N ARG A 114 -10.28 -10.14 9.63
CA ARG A 114 -10.25 -9.37 10.88
C ARG A 114 -10.27 -7.86 10.62
N THR A 115 -9.51 -7.39 9.63
CA THR A 115 -9.54 -6.00 9.17
C THR A 115 -10.95 -5.59 8.76
N VAL A 116 -11.61 -6.38 7.91
CA VAL A 116 -13.00 -6.09 7.50
C VAL A 116 -13.96 -6.10 8.69
N ARG A 117 -13.84 -7.08 9.60
CA ARG A 117 -14.68 -7.15 10.81
C ARG A 117 -14.45 -5.95 11.72
N ARG A 118 -13.20 -5.52 11.87
CA ARG A 118 -12.83 -4.34 12.66
C ARG A 118 -13.46 -3.08 12.06
N PHE A 119 -13.28 -2.88 10.77
CA PHE A 119 -13.90 -1.77 10.04
C PHE A 119 -15.42 -1.71 10.25
N LEU A 120 -16.12 -2.84 10.09
CA LEU A 120 -17.57 -2.91 10.28
C LEU A 120 -17.99 -2.65 11.74
N THR A 121 -17.17 -3.06 12.70
CA THR A 121 -17.40 -2.81 14.12
C THR A 121 -17.28 -1.32 14.42
N ASP A 122 -16.22 -0.67 13.91
CA ASP A 122 -15.99 0.76 14.08
C ASP A 122 -17.10 1.56 13.41
N LEU A 123 -17.45 1.22 12.18
CA LEU A 123 -18.56 1.81 11.43
C LEU A 123 -19.89 1.76 12.19
N GLY A 124 -20.16 0.66 12.91
CA GLY A 124 -21.37 0.50 13.73
C GLY A 124 -21.44 1.42 14.94
N SER A 125 -20.32 2.01 15.34
CA SER A 125 -20.23 2.95 16.48
C SER A 125 -20.25 4.43 16.06
N LEU A 126 -20.11 4.71 14.76
CA LEU A 126 -20.03 6.07 14.24
C LEU A 126 -21.40 6.73 14.10
N SER A 127 -21.40 8.06 14.17
CA SER A 127 -22.56 8.88 13.80
C SER A 127 -22.82 8.85 12.29
N GLY A 128 -24.01 9.30 11.88
CA GLY A 128 -24.35 9.40 10.45
C GLY A 128 -23.46 10.36 9.67
N VAL A 129 -22.90 11.39 10.33
CA VAL A 129 -22.00 12.37 9.69
C VAL A 129 -20.65 11.74 9.42
N GLU A 130 -20.02 11.14 10.43
CA GLU A 130 -18.71 10.45 10.29
C GLU A 130 -18.79 9.32 9.25
N ARG A 131 -19.90 8.57 9.26
CA ARG A 131 -20.13 7.54 8.24
C ARG A 131 -20.18 8.13 6.83
N SER A 132 -20.86 9.26 6.65
CA SER A 132 -20.92 9.92 5.34
C SER A 132 -19.57 10.46 4.88
N GLU A 133 -18.69 10.86 5.79
CA GLU A 133 -17.33 11.29 5.48
C GLU A 133 -16.47 10.10 5.01
N ILE A 134 -16.58 8.95 5.68
CA ILE A 134 -15.93 7.70 5.25
C ILE A 134 -16.45 7.24 3.90
N ASP A 135 -17.78 7.24 3.69
CA ASP A 135 -18.38 6.87 2.41
C ASP A 135 -17.87 7.79 1.27
N ALA A 136 -17.75 9.10 1.53
CA ALA A 136 -17.18 10.04 0.58
C ALA A 136 -15.70 9.77 0.29
N ALA A 137 -14.89 9.44 1.30
CA ALA A 137 -13.49 9.08 1.12
C ALA A 137 -13.33 7.80 0.28
N ILE A 138 -14.11 6.75 0.57
CA ILE A 138 -14.14 5.50 -0.20
C ILE A 138 -14.49 5.79 -1.65
N LYS A 139 -15.54 6.59 -1.88
CA LYS A 139 -15.95 6.98 -3.23
C LYS A 139 -14.82 7.69 -3.97
N HIS A 140 -14.15 8.65 -3.36
CA HIS A 140 -13.04 9.36 -4.01
C HIS A 140 -11.86 8.43 -4.36
N MET A 141 -11.62 7.39 -3.56
CA MET A 141 -10.52 6.44 -3.79
C MET A 141 -10.85 5.40 -4.86
N TYR A 142 -12.09 4.92 -4.92
CA TYR A 142 -12.44 3.72 -5.68
C TYR A 142 -13.50 3.93 -6.77
N SER A 143 -14.24 5.02 -6.73
CA SER A 143 -15.26 5.38 -7.72
C SER A 143 -15.30 6.91 -7.89
N PRO A 144 -14.17 7.53 -8.30
CA PRO A 144 -14.06 8.98 -8.40
C PRO A 144 -15.01 9.54 -9.47
N ASP A 145 -15.34 10.83 -9.35
CA ASP A 145 -16.09 11.52 -10.38
C ASP A 145 -15.19 11.76 -11.60
N LEU A 146 -15.40 11.03 -12.69
CA LEU A 146 -14.58 11.17 -13.90
C LEU A 146 -14.73 12.54 -14.59
N LYS A 147 -15.71 13.35 -14.19
CA LYS A 147 -15.90 14.72 -14.69
C LYS A 147 -15.11 15.77 -13.91
N SER A 148 -14.63 15.43 -12.71
CA SER A 148 -13.96 16.38 -11.82
C SER A 148 -12.82 15.72 -11.02
N GLY A 149 -11.70 16.41 -10.82
CA GLY A 149 -10.62 15.87 -9.99
C GLY A 149 -9.54 15.07 -10.73
N TRP A 150 -9.33 15.34 -12.02
CA TRP A 150 -8.07 15.01 -12.69
C TRP A 150 -6.93 15.77 -11.99
N GLY A 151 -6.11 15.04 -11.26
CA GLY A 151 -4.99 15.56 -10.47
C GLY A 151 -3.67 15.44 -11.23
N ILE A 152 -2.57 15.14 -10.50
CA ILE A 152 -1.25 14.89 -11.11
C ILE A 152 -1.22 13.55 -11.88
N HIS A 153 -2.07 12.59 -11.48
CA HIS A 153 -2.18 11.30 -12.16
C HIS A 153 -3.12 11.39 -13.36
N VAL A 154 -2.60 11.02 -14.53
CA VAL A 154 -3.32 11.04 -15.82
C VAL A 154 -4.28 9.87 -16.01
N VAL A 155 -4.28 8.90 -15.09
CA VAL A 155 -5.18 7.75 -15.08
C VAL A 155 -5.95 7.72 -13.77
N GLN A 156 -7.27 7.55 -13.88
CA GLN A 156 -8.16 7.29 -12.75
C GLN A 156 -8.76 5.88 -12.87
N GLU A 157 -9.06 5.26 -11.74
CA GLU A 157 -9.61 3.91 -11.70
C GLU A 157 -10.98 3.89 -11.02
N VAL A 158 -11.93 3.17 -11.61
CA VAL A 158 -13.20 2.81 -10.97
C VAL A 158 -13.20 1.32 -10.68
N LYS A 159 -13.36 0.95 -9.41
CA LYS A 159 -13.46 -0.43 -8.94
C LYS A 159 -14.92 -0.87 -8.88
N LEU A 160 -15.20 -2.00 -9.51
CA LEU A 160 -16.50 -2.64 -9.51
C LEU A 160 -16.37 -4.09 -9.03
N LEU A 161 -17.41 -4.60 -8.38
CA LEU A 161 -17.50 -5.96 -7.89
C LEU A 161 -18.50 -6.74 -8.72
N ALA A 162 -18.01 -7.73 -9.46
CA ALA A 162 -18.84 -8.67 -10.20
C ALA A 162 -19.03 -9.93 -9.35
N LYS A 163 -20.28 -10.35 -9.14
CA LYS A 163 -20.54 -11.66 -8.52
C LYS A 163 -20.05 -12.77 -9.45
N LYS A 164 -19.28 -13.72 -8.92
CA LYS A 164 -18.75 -14.83 -9.71
C LYS A 164 -19.85 -15.64 -10.42
N GLN A 165 -20.96 -15.85 -9.72
CA GLN A 165 -22.14 -16.54 -10.27
C GLN A 165 -22.80 -15.83 -11.46
N ASP A 166 -22.60 -14.52 -11.62
CA ASP A 166 -23.27 -13.73 -12.65
C ASP A 166 -22.36 -13.51 -13.88
N ARG A 167 -21.10 -13.99 -13.84
CA ARG A 167 -20.05 -13.74 -14.86
C ARG A 167 -20.46 -14.16 -16.27
N ASP A 168 -21.02 -15.35 -16.43
CA ASP A 168 -21.48 -15.84 -17.74
C ASP A 168 -22.58 -14.94 -18.33
N GLY A 169 -23.44 -14.39 -17.46
CA GLY A 169 -24.50 -13.45 -17.85
C GLY A 169 -23.96 -12.07 -18.22
N LEU A 170 -22.90 -11.61 -17.56
CA LEU A 170 -22.20 -10.38 -17.94
C LEU A 170 -21.54 -10.54 -19.31
N ASP A 171 -20.84 -11.65 -19.54
CA ASP A 171 -20.15 -11.94 -20.80
C ASP A 171 -21.13 -12.03 -21.97
N SER A 172 -22.24 -12.73 -21.77
CA SER A 172 -23.30 -12.85 -22.78
C SER A 172 -23.87 -11.47 -23.14
N ALA A 173 -24.10 -10.60 -22.15
CA ALA A 173 -24.63 -9.26 -22.40
C ALA A 173 -23.62 -8.32 -23.09
N ILE A 174 -22.33 -8.48 -22.80
CA ILE A 174 -21.26 -7.76 -23.51
C ILE A 174 -21.22 -8.22 -24.96
N ASP A 175 -21.24 -9.52 -25.21
CA ASP A 175 -21.19 -10.08 -26.56
C ASP A 175 -22.44 -9.72 -27.37
N GLU A 176 -23.61 -9.59 -26.74
CA GLU A 176 -24.83 -9.03 -27.37
C GLU A 176 -24.62 -7.59 -27.86
N LEU A 177 -24.06 -6.70 -27.02
CA LEU A 177 -23.78 -5.32 -27.43
C LEU A 177 -22.70 -5.25 -28.51
N VAL A 178 -21.68 -6.11 -28.44
CA VAL A 178 -20.66 -6.23 -29.48
C VAL A 178 -21.27 -6.70 -30.80
N HIS A 179 -22.21 -7.66 -30.76
CA HIS A 179 -22.92 -8.13 -31.95
C HIS A 179 -23.78 -7.03 -32.60
N LEU A 180 -24.28 -6.08 -31.80
CA LEU A 180 -24.99 -4.89 -32.27
C LEU A 180 -24.05 -3.79 -32.80
N GLY A 181 -22.73 -4.03 -32.81
CA GLY A 181 -21.72 -3.15 -33.39
C GLY A 181 -21.02 -2.22 -32.39
N MET A 182 -21.21 -2.40 -31.08
CA MET A 182 -20.49 -1.64 -30.07
C MET A 182 -19.03 -2.14 -29.94
N GLN A 183 -18.08 -1.24 -29.66
CA GLN A 183 -16.72 -1.64 -29.29
C GLN A 183 -16.75 -2.41 -27.96
N ARG A 184 -15.93 -3.46 -27.84
CA ARG A 184 -15.96 -4.39 -26.70
C ARG A 184 -15.74 -3.67 -25.38
N GLU A 185 -14.84 -2.70 -25.33
CA GLU A 185 -14.49 -1.95 -24.12
C GLU A 185 -15.67 -1.08 -23.65
N LEU A 186 -16.37 -0.41 -24.58
CA LEU A 186 -17.55 0.40 -24.28
C LEU A 186 -18.75 -0.48 -23.89
N ALA A 187 -18.91 -1.64 -24.52
CA ALA A 187 -19.90 -2.63 -24.13
C ALA A 187 -19.64 -3.15 -22.71
N ALA A 188 -18.40 -3.52 -22.42
CA ALA A 188 -17.96 -3.96 -21.10
C ALA A 188 -18.18 -2.88 -20.05
N GLU A 189 -17.74 -1.63 -20.29
CA GLU A 189 -18.00 -0.50 -19.39
C GLU A 189 -19.50 -0.34 -19.10
N SER A 190 -20.34 -0.35 -20.14
CA SER A 190 -21.79 -0.20 -19.99
C SER A 190 -22.39 -1.30 -19.13
N ILE A 191 -22.08 -2.57 -19.43
CA ILE A 191 -22.62 -3.72 -18.70
C ILE A 191 -22.10 -3.76 -17.26
N TYR A 192 -20.80 -3.49 -17.05
CA TYR A 192 -20.23 -3.52 -15.71
C TYR A 192 -20.76 -2.38 -14.84
N LYS A 193 -20.89 -1.15 -15.36
CA LYS A 193 -21.50 -0.04 -14.61
C LYS A 193 -22.98 -0.28 -14.29
N GLU A 194 -23.70 -0.96 -15.17
CA GLU A 194 -25.12 -1.26 -14.96
C GLU A 194 -25.33 -2.39 -13.92
N ARG A 195 -24.51 -3.44 -13.98
CA ARG A 195 -24.81 -4.72 -13.31
C ARG A 195 -23.87 -5.08 -12.16
N CYS A 196 -22.69 -4.46 -12.07
CA CYS A 196 -21.75 -4.70 -10.98
C CYS A 196 -21.97 -3.69 -9.84
N ILE A 197 -21.42 -4.01 -8.67
CA ILE A 197 -21.50 -3.13 -7.50
C ILE A 197 -20.31 -2.18 -7.53
N ALA A 198 -20.53 -0.88 -7.61
CA ALA A 198 -19.47 0.10 -7.44
C ALA A 198 -18.92 0.06 -6.00
N VAL A 199 -17.61 0.25 -5.86
CA VAL A 199 -16.98 0.46 -4.55
C VAL A 199 -17.06 1.95 -4.24
N ASP A 200 -18.17 2.40 -3.67
CA ASP A 200 -18.46 3.82 -3.44
C ASP A 200 -19.05 4.14 -2.05
N ASP A 201 -19.10 3.14 -1.16
CA ASP A 201 -19.56 3.28 0.22
C ASP A 201 -18.91 2.24 1.16
N SER A 202 -19.12 2.39 2.47
CA SER A 202 -18.54 1.50 3.47
C SER A 202 -18.95 0.02 3.29
N PRO A 203 -20.22 -0.34 3.03
CA PRO A 203 -20.60 -1.72 2.73
C PRO A 203 -19.91 -2.32 1.49
N SER A 204 -19.80 -1.58 0.40
CA SER A 204 -19.13 -2.05 -0.83
C SER A 204 -17.63 -2.16 -0.65
N TRP A 205 -16.99 -1.25 0.09
CA TRP A 205 -15.59 -1.39 0.49
C TRP A 205 -15.33 -2.65 1.33
N ALA A 206 -16.23 -2.97 2.28
CA ALA A 206 -16.09 -4.18 3.08
C ALA A 206 -16.14 -5.46 2.22
N LYS A 207 -16.99 -5.47 1.17
CA LYS A 207 -17.03 -6.56 0.18
C LYS A 207 -15.75 -6.61 -0.65
N TYR A 208 -15.30 -5.47 -1.17
CA TYR A 208 -14.05 -5.34 -1.90
C TYR A 208 -12.88 -5.89 -1.09
N MET A 209 -12.67 -5.37 0.13
CA MET A 209 -11.57 -5.75 1.00
C MET A 209 -11.62 -7.21 1.45
N SER A 210 -12.79 -7.87 1.36
CA SER A 210 -12.93 -9.31 1.64
C SER A 210 -12.37 -10.21 0.54
N ILE A 211 -12.13 -9.67 -0.67
CA ILE A 211 -11.57 -10.42 -1.80
C ILE A 211 -10.09 -10.67 -1.53
N SER A 212 -9.75 -11.94 -1.38
CA SER A 212 -8.44 -12.44 -0.98
C SER A 212 -7.63 -13.06 -2.12
N GLY A 213 -8.23 -13.15 -3.31
CA GLY A 213 -7.69 -13.93 -4.41
C GLY A 213 -7.94 -15.43 -4.25
N SER A 214 -9.02 -15.80 -3.56
CA SER A 214 -9.43 -17.20 -3.37
C SER A 214 -10.51 -17.58 -4.39
N PRO A 215 -10.51 -18.84 -4.87
CA PRO A 215 -11.66 -19.39 -5.60
C PRO A 215 -12.99 -19.24 -4.84
N ASP A 216 -12.97 -19.28 -3.51
CA ASP A 216 -14.18 -19.14 -2.67
C ASP A 216 -14.68 -17.69 -2.53
N ASP A 217 -13.95 -16.69 -3.03
CA ASP A 217 -14.39 -15.29 -2.90
C ASP A 217 -15.70 -15.09 -3.69
N GLU A 218 -16.67 -14.37 -3.13
CA GLU A 218 -18.00 -14.19 -3.74
C GLU A 218 -17.95 -13.31 -5.00
N TYR A 219 -16.99 -12.38 -5.04
CA TYR A 219 -16.85 -11.37 -6.08
C TYR A 219 -15.48 -11.41 -6.74
N ASP A 220 -15.46 -11.10 -8.04
CA ASP A 220 -14.26 -10.70 -8.78
C ASP A 220 -14.16 -9.17 -8.83
N ILE A 221 -12.93 -8.65 -8.88
CA ILE A 221 -12.66 -7.22 -9.04
C ILE A 221 -12.59 -6.91 -10.53
N ILE A 222 -13.34 -5.90 -10.95
CA ILE A 222 -13.22 -5.26 -12.25
C ILE A 222 -12.66 -3.86 -12.03
N THR A 223 -11.60 -3.52 -12.76
CA THR A 223 -11.04 -2.16 -12.77
C THR A 223 -11.28 -1.53 -14.13
N LEU A 224 -12.02 -0.43 -14.15
CA LEU A 224 -12.15 0.43 -15.32
C LEU A 224 -11.13 1.56 -15.18
N GLN A 225 -10.19 1.66 -16.12
CA GLN A 225 -9.15 2.69 -16.13
C GLN A 225 -9.54 3.78 -17.13
N TYR A 226 -9.47 5.03 -16.72
CA TYR A 226 -9.85 6.19 -17.51
C TYR A 226 -8.70 7.16 -17.64
N THR A 227 -8.62 7.81 -18.79
CA THR A 227 -7.93 9.09 -18.97
C THR A 227 -8.97 10.20 -19.16
N GLU A 228 -8.54 11.46 -19.23
CA GLU A 228 -9.44 12.58 -19.55
C GLU A 228 -10.20 12.37 -20.87
N GLU A 229 -9.64 11.57 -21.79
CA GLU A 229 -10.22 11.26 -23.09
C GLU A 229 -11.29 10.15 -23.05
N GLY A 230 -11.41 9.43 -21.93
CA GLY A 230 -12.37 8.35 -21.74
C GLY A 230 -11.74 7.06 -21.25
N LEU A 231 -12.48 5.96 -21.40
CA LEU A 231 -12.05 4.63 -20.97
C LEU A 231 -10.79 4.21 -21.75
N LEU A 232 -9.73 3.93 -21.01
CA LEU A 232 -8.46 3.45 -21.53
C LEU A 232 -8.43 1.92 -21.63
N SER A 233 -8.87 1.25 -20.57
CA SER A 233 -8.77 -0.20 -20.44
C SER A 233 -9.75 -0.75 -19.40
N VAL A 234 -10.06 -2.03 -19.57
CA VAL A 234 -10.84 -2.84 -18.64
C VAL A 234 -9.94 -3.98 -18.16
N ASP A 235 -9.72 -4.06 -16.86
CA ASP A 235 -8.98 -5.16 -16.22
C ASP A 235 -9.96 -6.03 -15.43
N GLU A 236 -9.97 -7.32 -15.75
CA GLU A 236 -10.89 -8.31 -15.19
C GLU A 236 -10.10 -9.37 -14.44
N ASN A 237 -10.18 -9.38 -13.12
CA ASN A 237 -9.51 -10.37 -12.28
C ASN A 237 -10.26 -11.71 -12.23
N ARG A 238 -10.51 -12.34 -13.40
CA ARG A 238 -11.38 -13.51 -13.56
C ARG A 238 -10.89 -14.77 -12.85
N GLU A 239 -9.58 -14.92 -12.70
CA GLU A 239 -9.00 -16.13 -12.12
C GLU A 239 -8.83 -16.01 -10.60
N GLY A 240 -9.26 -14.88 -10.02
CA GLY A 240 -9.07 -14.61 -8.59
C GLY A 240 -7.59 -14.53 -8.21
N HIS A 241 -6.68 -14.22 -9.13
CA HIS A 241 -5.26 -14.14 -8.79
C HIS A 241 -4.92 -12.86 -8.01
N ALA A 242 -5.69 -11.79 -8.20
CA ALA A 242 -5.51 -10.55 -7.45
C ALA A 242 -6.47 -10.45 -6.27
N ALA A 243 -5.93 -10.17 -5.09
CA ALA A 243 -6.71 -9.75 -3.94
C ALA A 243 -6.97 -8.23 -3.99
N ALA A 244 -7.94 -7.76 -3.22
CA ALA A 244 -8.11 -6.32 -3.01
C ALA A 244 -6.87 -5.75 -2.34
N PHE A 245 -6.30 -4.69 -2.91
CA PHE A 245 -5.14 -4.02 -2.34
C PHE A 245 -5.52 -3.35 -1.02
N GLY A 246 -4.64 -3.48 -0.01
CA GLY A 246 -4.78 -2.79 1.26
C GLY A 246 -4.50 -1.30 1.12
N ASP A 247 -5.35 -0.47 1.71
CA ASP A 247 -5.27 0.99 1.73
C ASP A 247 -5.10 1.53 3.16
N ASP A 248 -5.14 2.85 3.31
CA ASP A 248 -5.03 3.51 4.61
C ASP A 248 -6.15 3.10 5.59
N ILE A 249 -7.35 2.81 5.09
CA ILE A 249 -8.47 2.29 5.91
C ILE A 249 -8.10 0.92 6.49
N ALA A 250 -7.54 0.02 5.66
CA ALA A 250 -7.08 -1.28 6.12
C ALA A 250 -5.92 -1.16 7.12
N ILE A 251 -4.99 -0.22 6.90
CA ILE A 251 -3.88 0.06 7.80
C ILE A 251 -4.38 0.54 9.16
N GLU A 252 -5.34 1.47 9.20
CA GLU A 252 -5.94 1.97 10.44
C GLU A 252 -6.66 0.86 11.21
N CYS A 253 -7.39 -0.01 10.51
CA CYS A 253 -8.04 -1.17 11.10
C CYS A 253 -7.02 -2.14 11.70
N LEU A 254 -5.93 -2.44 10.99
CA LEU A 254 -4.83 -3.28 11.49
C LEU A 254 -4.16 -2.64 12.70
N ALA A 255 -3.89 -1.34 12.63
CA ALA A 255 -3.27 -0.58 13.71
C ALA A 255 -4.09 -0.68 15.01
N THR A 256 -5.40 -0.53 14.89
CA THR A 256 -6.34 -0.65 16.00
C THR A 256 -6.45 -2.08 16.53
N GLU A 257 -6.60 -3.06 15.64
CA GLU A 257 -6.66 -4.49 15.98
C GLU A 257 -5.44 -4.93 16.80
N PHE A 258 -4.24 -4.46 16.41
CA PHE A 258 -3.00 -4.81 17.10
C PHE A 258 -2.60 -3.88 18.22
N LYS A 259 -3.32 -2.76 18.40
CA LYS A 259 -2.94 -1.68 19.30
C LYS A 259 -1.52 -1.22 19.02
N ARG A 260 -1.19 -1.06 17.73
CA ARG A 260 0.12 -0.61 17.25
C ARG A 260 -0.08 0.47 16.20
N GLU A 261 0.73 1.52 16.20
CA GLU A 261 0.79 2.38 15.02
C GLU A 261 1.56 1.63 13.93
N ILE A 262 1.15 1.86 12.68
CA ILE A 262 1.72 1.23 11.49
C ILE A 262 2.05 2.37 10.53
N PHE A 263 3.29 2.40 10.06
CA PHE A 263 3.75 3.33 9.03
C PHE A 263 4.12 2.53 7.80
N VAL A 264 3.56 2.93 6.66
CA VAL A 264 3.98 2.39 5.36
C VAL A 264 4.91 3.40 4.73
N VAL A 265 6.09 2.92 4.32
CA VAL A 265 7.06 3.73 3.58
C VAL A 265 7.15 3.15 2.17
N GLN A 266 6.71 3.94 1.20
CA GLN A 266 6.95 3.64 -0.20
C GLN A 266 8.37 4.07 -0.54
N ALA A 267 9.21 3.10 -0.90
CA ALA A 267 10.56 3.35 -1.38
C ALA A 267 10.62 3.00 -2.86
N HIS A 268 11.12 3.93 -3.67
CA HIS A 268 11.32 3.71 -5.09
C HIS A 268 12.57 2.87 -5.35
N GLY A 269 12.43 1.81 -6.15
CA GLY A 269 13.56 1.00 -6.64
C GLY A 269 14.32 1.71 -7.76
N SER A 270 15.35 1.05 -8.29
CA SER A 270 16.19 1.55 -9.40
C SER A 270 15.43 1.98 -10.67
N ASP A 271 14.18 1.55 -10.79
CA ASP A 271 13.36 1.73 -11.99
C ASP A 271 12.48 2.99 -11.94
N ALA A 272 12.47 3.71 -10.82
CA ALA A 272 11.81 5.00 -10.74
C ALA A 272 12.76 6.10 -11.24
N MET A 273 12.32 6.81 -12.28
CA MET A 273 13.00 7.94 -12.94
C MET A 273 13.13 9.20 -12.06
N VAL A 274 13.38 9.05 -10.75
CA VAL A 274 13.64 10.16 -9.84
C VAL A 274 15.12 10.12 -9.50
N ASP A 275 15.88 11.07 -10.05
CA ASP A 275 17.29 11.37 -9.75
C ASP A 275 17.50 11.85 -8.27
N GLU A 276 16.68 11.38 -7.33
CA GLU A 276 16.83 11.70 -5.92
C GLU A 276 17.64 10.60 -5.23
N GLU A 277 18.91 10.91 -4.97
CA GLU A 277 19.80 10.11 -4.16
C GLU A 277 19.15 9.71 -2.82
N ASN A 278 18.86 8.42 -2.64
CA ASN A 278 18.58 7.79 -1.34
C ASN A 278 17.31 8.27 -0.60
N CYS A 279 16.14 8.27 -1.24
CA CYS A 279 14.88 8.53 -0.55
C CYS A 279 14.41 7.34 0.31
N VAL A 280 14.95 7.20 1.53
CA VAL A 280 14.35 6.41 2.61
C VAL A 280 13.63 7.37 3.54
N PHE A 281 12.31 7.49 3.37
CA PHE A 281 11.49 8.32 4.25
C PHE A 281 11.21 7.58 5.57
N PHE A 282 11.52 8.21 6.70
CA PHE A 282 11.12 7.72 8.02
C PHE A 282 10.06 8.65 8.59
N MET A 283 8.82 8.14 8.73
CA MET A 283 7.83 8.80 9.57
C MET A 283 7.97 8.23 10.99
N ILE A 284 8.39 9.07 11.94
CA ILE A 284 8.60 8.65 13.33
C ILE A 284 7.57 9.34 14.23
N LYS A 285 6.45 8.65 14.44
CA LYS A 285 5.85 8.47 15.77
C LYS A 285 5.67 6.95 15.97
N TRP A 286 5.43 6.48 17.18
CA TRP A 286 5.67 5.11 17.68
C TRP A 286 5.19 3.93 16.80
N LYS A 287 5.93 2.81 16.74
CA LYS A 287 5.50 1.46 16.23
C LYS A 287 5.55 1.23 14.70
N LEU A 288 5.25 -0.02 14.30
CA LEU A 288 5.69 -0.82 13.14
C LEU A 288 5.89 -0.06 11.81
N CYS A 289 7.05 -0.22 11.16
CA CYS A 289 7.32 0.30 9.82
C CYS A 289 7.32 -0.84 8.79
N ILE A 290 6.45 -0.76 7.79
CA ILE A 290 6.35 -1.72 6.68
C ILE A 290 6.92 -1.07 5.43
N PHE A 291 7.96 -1.69 4.87
CA PHE A 291 8.47 -1.37 3.55
C PHE A 291 7.81 -2.30 2.54
N ILE A 292 7.08 -1.73 1.58
CA ILE A 292 6.50 -2.47 0.45
C ILE A 292 7.22 -2.00 -0.81
N PRO A 293 7.99 -2.86 -1.49
CA PRO A 293 8.68 -2.47 -2.72
C PRO A 293 7.66 -2.12 -3.81
N ILE A 294 8.02 -1.20 -4.71
CA ILE A 294 7.15 -0.80 -5.83
C ILE A 294 6.78 -1.98 -6.71
N SER A 295 7.57 -3.04 -6.82
CA SER A 295 7.16 -4.24 -7.56
C SER A 295 5.90 -4.92 -6.99
N ALA A 296 5.52 -4.62 -5.73
CA ALA A 296 4.26 -5.05 -5.10
C ALA A 296 3.15 -3.98 -5.14
N PHE A 297 3.46 -2.78 -5.63
CA PHE A 297 2.50 -1.77 -6.09
C PHE A 297 2.45 -1.84 -7.61
N TYR A 298 1.39 -2.38 -8.20
CA TYR A 298 1.24 -2.35 -9.65
C TYR A 298 1.12 -0.88 -10.16
N LEU A 299 2.27 -0.24 -10.39
CA LEU A 299 2.44 0.78 -11.40
C LEU A 299 2.91 0.02 -12.63
N LYS A 300 1.94 -0.34 -13.48
CA LYS A 300 2.20 -0.65 -14.89
C LYS A 300 2.80 0.62 -15.50
N SER A 301 4.12 0.74 -15.42
CA SER A 301 4.85 1.70 -16.24
C SER A 301 4.85 1.14 -17.66
N PHE A 302 4.08 1.77 -18.53
CA PHE A 302 4.21 1.58 -19.97
C PHE A 302 5.47 2.32 -20.43
N SER A 303 6.41 1.56 -21.00
CA SER A 303 7.27 2.00 -22.10
C SER A 303 7.30 0.92 -23.16
#